data_AF-A0ABD5W3X9-F1
#
_entry.id   AF-A0ABD5W3X9-F1
#
_cell.length_a   1.000
_cell.length_b   1.000
_cell.length_c   1.000
_cell.angle_alpha   90.00
_cell.angle_beta   90.00
_cell.angle_gamma   90.00
#
_symmetry.space_group_name_H-M   'P 1'
#
loop_
_entity.id
_entity.type
_entity.pdbx_description
1 polymer ?
#
loop_
_entity_poly.entity_id
_entity_poly.type
_entity_poly.pdbx_seq_one_letter_code
_entity_poly.pdbx_strand_id
1 'polypeptide(L)'
;MSERERTDAGTYAETLPLDAVRDVFDAVRGPVITSSDVGDALDCTTEAARQKLTRLYDRGEVDKRKTGRTVVYWRTGGDRITPDERAGEEHAERARERDDARADRPDDQRDAKPTPTASTPHHTDEDGDIVDDVAEGWDDTGDRLDARKEAARAVLAYAREHGTVSKQEAKEEVRPEHPVEGQNARTWYRKNVRPVLNEAAEYDQSERAYRVVSEK
;
A
#
# COMPACT_ATOMS: atom_id res chain seq x y z
N MET A 1 -4.60 -4.09 -32.26
CA MET A 1 -3.27 -3.59 -32.65
C MET A 1 -3.20 -2.14 -32.22
N SER A 2 -2.23 -1.73 -31.42
CA SER A 2 -2.07 -0.33 -31.00
C SER A 2 -0.63 0.08 -31.24
N GLU A 3 -0.44 0.92 -32.25
CA GLU A 3 0.86 1.43 -32.65
C GLU A 3 1.44 2.30 -31.53
N ARG A 4 2.53 1.82 -30.92
CA ARG A 4 3.47 2.69 -30.21
C ARG A 4 4.68 2.84 -31.10
N GLU A 5 4.97 4.06 -31.52
CA GLU A 5 6.08 4.34 -32.42
C GLU A 5 7.40 3.85 -31.82
N ARG A 6 8.20 3.19 -32.67
CA ARG A 6 9.59 2.82 -32.38
C ARG A 6 10.49 3.84 -33.05
N THR A 7 11.49 4.32 -32.33
CA THR A 7 12.65 4.99 -32.94
C THR A 7 13.78 3.98 -33.14
N ASP A 8 14.62 4.20 -34.16
CA ASP A 8 15.63 3.23 -34.64
C ASP A 8 16.85 3.03 -33.72
N ALA A 9 16.86 3.65 -32.53
CA ALA A 9 17.77 3.30 -31.45
C ALA A 9 16.92 2.79 -30.28
N GLY A 10 17.22 1.59 -29.76
CA GLY A 10 16.43 0.86 -28.75
C GLY A 10 16.34 1.49 -27.34
N THR A 11 16.46 2.81 -27.24
CA THR A 11 16.27 3.59 -26.03
C THR A 11 14.79 3.90 -25.87
N TYR A 12 14.11 3.15 -24.99
CA TYR A 12 12.75 3.49 -24.56
C TYR A 12 12.70 4.93 -24.04
N ALA A 13 11.65 5.66 -24.44
CA ALA A 13 11.43 7.06 -24.09
C ALA A 13 11.55 7.30 -22.57
N GLU A 14 12.08 8.45 -22.20
CA GLU A 14 12.34 8.85 -20.81
C GLU A 14 11.05 9.27 -20.10
N THR A 15 10.11 8.34 -19.90
CA THR A 15 8.82 8.58 -19.24
C THR A 15 8.94 8.94 -17.74
N LEU A 16 10.14 8.83 -17.16
CA LEU A 16 10.42 9.16 -15.77
C LEU A 16 11.76 9.91 -15.67
N PRO A 17 11.79 11.18 -15.22
CA PRO A 17 13.05 11.85 -14.92
C PRO A 17 13.72 11.19 -13.71
N LEU A 18 15.05 11.30 -13.64
CA LEU A 18 15.82 10.70 -12.54
C LEU A 18 15.54 11.37 -11.19
N ASP A 19 15.23 12.67 -11.19
CA ASP A 19 14.91 13.40 -9.95
C ASP A 19 13.58 12.95 -9.33
N ALA A 20 12.53 12.69 -10.12
CA ALA A 20 11.31 12.08 -9.57
C ALA A 20 11.55 10.70 -8.93
N VAL A 21 12.57 9.94 -9.37
CA VAL A 21 12.99 8.69 -8.73
C VAL A 21 13.79 8.93 -7.45
N ARG A 22 14.47 10.07 -7.33
CA ARG A 22 15.16 10.52 -6.11
C ARG A 22 14.16 10.98 -5.05
N ASP A 23 13.07 11.62 -5.43
CA ASP A 23 12.03 12.12 -4.50
C ASP A 23 11.26 10.98 -3.81
N VAL A 24 11.22 9.77 -4.40
CA VAL A 24 10.62 8.57 -3.78
C VAL A 24 11.25 8.24 -2.41
N PHE A 25 12.54 8.55 -2.20
CA PHE A 25 13.21 8.32 -0.93
C PHE A 25 12.63 9.16 0.23
N ASP A 26 11.94 10.26 -0.06
CA ASP A 26 11.27 11.10 0.95
C ASP A 26 9.80 10.70 1.13
N ALA A 27 9.17 10.12 0.09
CA ALA A 27 7.80 9.65 0.12
C ALA A 27 7.61 8.25 0.74
N VAL A 28 8.67 7.43 0.79
CA VAL A 28 8.63 6.05 1.30
C VAL A 28 9.18 5.98 2.72
N ARG A 29 8.47 5.28 3.62
CA ARG A 29 8.86 5.14 5.03
C ARG A 29 10.14 4.30 5.19
N GLY A 30 11.28 4.98 5.31
CA GLY A 30 12.54 4.41 5.76
C GLY A 30 13.74 4.83 4.90
N PRO A 31 14.99 4.70 5.41
CA PRO A 31 16.19 5.17 4.72
C PRO A 31 16.58 4.34 3.49
N VAL A 32 15.75 3.36 3.10
CA VAL A 32 16.05 2.31 2.13
C VAL A 32 14.79 2.01 1.34
N ILE A 33 14.89 1.98 0.02
CA ILE A 33 13.79 1.64 -0.90
C ILE A 33 14.17 0.50 -1.84
N THR A 34 13.17 -0.10 -2.47
CA THR A 34 13.32 -1.14 -3.50
C THR A 34 12.81 -0.65 -4.86
N SER A 35 13.10 -1.41 -5.93
CA SER A 35 12.50 -1.15 -7.24
C SER A 35 10.98 -1.35 -7.27
N SER A 36 10.40 -2.05 -6.29
CA SER A 36 8.95 -2.10 -6.10
C SER A 36 8.44 -0.78 -5.56
N ASP A 37 9.06 -0.21 -4.51
CA ASP A 37 8.59 1.04 -3.89
C ASP A 37 8.62 2.22 -4.88
N VAL A 38 9.62 2.29 -5.77
CA VAL A 38 9.65 3.25 -6.90
C VAL A 38 8.56 2.98 -7.95
N GLY A 39 8.30 1.72 -8.28
CA GLY A 39 7.19 1.34 -9.15
C GLY A 39 5.81 1.66 -8.55
N ASP A 40 5.71 1.55 -7.24
CA ASP A 40 4.53 1.82 -6.44
C ASP A 40 4.27 3.33 -6.30
N ALA A 41 5.31 4.16 -6.15
CA ALA A 41 5.23 5.60 -5.97
C ALA A 41 5.07 6.38 -7.30
N LEU A 42 5.70 5.93 -8.39
CA LEU A 42 5.66 6.59 -9.70
C LEU A 42 4.73 5.89 -10.71
N ASP A 43 3.83 5.01 -10.22
CA ASP A 43 2.91 4.17 -10.99
C ASP A 43 3.55 3.53 -12.26
N CYS A 44 4.78 3.01 -12.11
CA CYS A 44 5.60 2.50 -13.21
C CYS A 44 5.98 1.01 -13.05
N THR A 45 6.55 0.40 -14.09
CA THR A 45 6.96 -1.02 -14.02
C THR A 45 8.21 -1.18 -13.15
N THR A 46 8.27 -2.29 -12.39
CA THR A 46 9.42 -2.61 -11.52
C THR A 46 10.75 -2.70 -12.29
N GLU A 47 10.71 -3.10 -13.57
CA GLU A 47 11.90 -3.13 -14.43
C GLU A 47 12.32 -1.72 -14.89
N ALA A 48 11.39 -0.81 -15.20
CA ALA A 48 11.72 0.59 -15.47
C ALA A 48 12.31 1.28 -14.24
N ALA A 49 11.68 1.07 -13.07
CA ALA A 49 12.20 1.51 -11.78
C ALA A 49 13.61 0.96 -11.50
N ARG A 50 13.85 -0.34 -11.72
CA ARG A 50 15.18 -0.96 -11.56
C ARG A 50 16.21 -0.36 -12.51
N GLN A 51 15.86 -0.12 -13.77
CA GLN A 51 16.77 0.52 -14.73
C GLN A 51 17.14 1.95 -14.30
N LYS A 52 16.17 2.74 -13.83
CA LYS A 52 16.42 4.11 -13.34
C LYS A 52 17.25 4.13 -12.06
N LEU A 53 16.95 3.26 -11.10
CA LEU A 53 17.77 3.06 -9.88
C LEU A 53 19.19 2.58 -10.21
N THR A 54 19.36 1.78 -11.26
CA THR A 54 20.70 1.36 -11.74
C THR A 54 21.45 2.57 -12.29
N ARG A 55 20.82 3.43 -13.11
CA ARG A 55 21.44 4.68 -13.59
C ARG A 55 21.81 5.65 -12.46
N LEU A 56 21.01 5.73 -11.39
CA LEU A 56 21.34 6.53 -10.19
C LEU A 56 22.55 5.96 -9.45
N TYR A 57 22.67 4.62 -9.39
CA TYR A 57 23.84 3.94 -8.82
C TYR A 57 25.09 4.18 -9.66
N ASP A 58 24.99 4.07 -10.99
CA ASP A 58 26.11 4.30 -11.90
C ASP A 58 26.60 5.78 -11.86
N ARG A 59 25.73 6.70 -11.44
CA ARG A 59 26.04 8.12 -11.14
C ARG A 59 26.58 8.36 -9.73
N GLY A 60 26.60 7.35 -8.85
CA GLY A 60 27.09 7.47 -7.46
C GLY A 60 26.13 8.16 -6.50
N GLU A 61 24.85 8.30 -6.86
CA GLU A 61 23.84 9.05 -6.08
C GLU A 61 23.00 8.16 -5.15
N VAL A 62 22.99 6.86 -5.43
CA VAL A 62 22.48 5.82 -4.54
C VAL A 62 23.48 4.66 -4.49
N ASP A 63 23.63 4.02 -3.33
CA ASP A 63 24.27 2.71 -3.22
C ASP A 63 23.19 1.61 -3.20
N LYS A 64 23.59 0.36 -3.39
CA LYS A 64 22.69 -0.79 -3.43
C LYS A 64 23.30 -2.03 -2.78
N ARG A 65 22.46 -2.81 -2.10
CA ARG A 65 22.80 -4.13 -1.56
C ARG A 65 21.77 -5.17 -1.98
N LYS A 66 22.25 -6.37 -2.26
CA LYS A 66 21.38 -7.54 -2.40
C LYS A 66 21.19 -8.20 -1.03
N THR A 67 19.95 -8.26 -0.57
CA THR A 67 19.53 -8.92 0.67
C THR A 67 18.63 -10.11 0.28
N GLY A 68 19.21 -11.31 0.23
CA GLY A 68 18.51 -12.51 -0.25
C GLY A 68 18.05 -12.35 -1.71
N ARG A 69 16.73 -12.36 -1.93
CA ARG A 69 16.10 -12.16 -3.26
C ARG A 69 15.84 -10.68 -3.60
N THR A 70 15.94 -9.78 -2.63
CA THR A 70 15.59 -8.36 -2.78
C THR A 70 16.84 -7.52 -3.01
N VAL A 71 16.77 -6.52 -3.90
CA VAL A 71 17.79 -5.46 -3.99
C VAL A 71 17.22 -4.20 -3.35
N VAL A 72 17.98 -3.65 -2.41
CA VAL A 72 17.68 -2.45 -1.65
C VAL A 72 18.65 -1.34 -2.05
N TYR A 73 18.16 -0.10 -2.07
CA TYR A 73 18.88 1.11 -2.47
C TYR A 73 18.76 2.18 -1.38
N TRP A 74 19.80 3.00 -1.18
CA TRP A 74 19.81 4.15 -0.26
C TRP A 74 20.65 5.29 -0.85
N ARG A 75 20.33 6.54 -0.52
CA ARG A 75 21.05 7.73 -1.02
C ARG A 75 22.52 7.72 -0.57
N THR A 76 23.42 8.13 -1.46
CA THR A 76 24.84 8.40 -1.16
C THR A 76 25.14 9.89 -1.33
N GLY A 77 25.49 10.56 -0.22
CA GLY A 77 25.90 11.96 -0.22
C GLY A 77 24.83 13.00 0.18
N GLY A 78 23.68 12.56 0.67
CA GLY A 78 22.70 13.42 1.36
C GLY A 78 22.77 13.22 2.89
N ASP A 79 22.26 14.19 3.65
CA ASP A 79 22.35 14.17 5.11
C ASP A 79 21.68 12.94 5.73
N ARG A 80 22.17 12.52 6.90
CA ARG A 80 21.61 11.34 7.58
C ARG A 80 20.24 11.69 8.14
N ILE A 81 19.16 11.26 7.46
CA ILE A 81 17.80 11.35 8.01
C ILE A 81 17.79 10.71 9.42
N THR A 82 17.75 11.59 10.40
CA THR A 82 17.82 11.27 11.82
C THR A 82 16.58 10.46 12.24
N PRO A 83 16.62 9.78 13.40
CA PRO A 83 15.42 9.13 13.93
C PRO A 83 14.24 10.09 14.08
N ASP A 84 14.47 11.34 14.50
CA ASP A 84 13.45 12.39 14.60
C ASP A 84 12.85 12.74 13.22
N GLU A 85 13.65 12.98 12.18
CA GLU A 85 13.14 13.31 10.83
C GLU A 85 12.33 12.17 10.17
N ARG A 86 12.43 10.93 10.67
CA ARG A 86 11.58 9.81 10.23
C ARG A 86 10.20 9.78 10.90
N ALA A 87 10.05 10.48 12.02
CA ALA A 87 8.78 10.73 12.64
C ALA A 87 8.32 12.12 12.21
N GLY A 88 7.48 12.19 11.18
CA GLY A 88 6.75 13.43 10.88
C GLY A 88 6.09 13.96 12.15
N GLU A 89 6.00 15.28 12.31
CA GLU A 89 5.86 15.97 13.61
C GLU A 89 4.78 15.33 14.52
N GLU A 90 3.62 14.96 13.95
CA GLU A 90 2.53 14.25 14.62
C GLU A 90 2.93 12.91 15.29
N HIS A 91 3.84 12.14 14.70
CA HIS A 91 4.33 10.88 15.27
C HIS A 91 5.44 11.09 16.30
N ALA A 92 6.25 12.14 16.14
CA ALA A 92 7.25 12.53 17.14
C ALA A 92 6.57 13.06 18.41
N GLU A 93 5.51 13.85 18.26
CA GLU A 93 4.67 14.36 19.33
C GLU A 93 3.96 13.21 20.07
N ARG A 94 3.26 12.31 19.36
CA ARG A 94 2.66 11.09 19.94
C ARG A 94 3.68 10.14 20.60
N ALA A 95 4.96 10.19 20.21
CA ALA A 95 6.02 9.40 20.86
C ALA A 95 6.47 10.06 22.18
N ARG A 96 6.71 11.37 22.16
CA ARG A 96 7.05 12.16 23.36
C ARG A 96 5.93 12.09 24.40
N GLU A 97 4.69 12.28 23.98
CA GLU A 97 3.48 12.17 24.82
C GLU A 97 3.33 10.76 25.46
N ARG A 98 3.75 9.70 24.76
CA ARG A 98 3.77 8.33 25.31
C ARG A 98 4.88 8.08 26.33
N ASP A 99 6.07 8.67 26.14
CA ASP A 99 7.17 8.53 27.07
C ASP A 99 6.98 9.41 28.33
N ASP A 100 6.43 10.62 28.18
CA ASP A 100 6.02 11.48 29.31
C ASP A 100 4.89 10.81 30.13
N ALA A 101 3.86 10.26 29.48
CA ALA A 101 2.80 9.49 30.16
C ALA A 101 3.28 8.15 30.78
N ARG A 102 4.50 7.72 30.48
CA ARG A 102 5.14 6.53 31.06
C ARG A 102 6.00 6.88 32.28
N ALA A 103 6.53 8.09 32.37
CA ALA A 103 7.37 8.54 33.48
C ALA A 103 6.58 8.71 34.79
N ASP A 104 5.29 9.02 34.73
CA ASP A 104 4.45 9.37 35.90
C ASP A 104 3.60 8.20 36.45
N ARG A 105 3.89 6.95 36.06
CA ARG A 105 3.20 5.76 36.59
C ARG A 105 3.98 5.12 37.75
N PRO A 106 3.40 4.99 38.96
CA PRO A 106 4.05 4.28 40.06
C PRO A 106 4.23 2.79 39.75
N ASP A 107 5.40 2.24 40.06
CA ASP A 107 5.82 0.85 39.80
C ASP A 107 5.19 -0.14 40.79
N ASP A 108 3.86 -0.33 40.73
CA ASP A 108 3.20 -1.48 41.36
C ASP A 108 1.92 -1.93 40.63
N GLN A 109 2.12 -2.64 39.51
CA GLN A 109 1.25 -3.73 39.00
C GLN A 109 1.86 -4.36 37.75
N ARG A 110 2.66 -5.41 37.95
CA ARG A 110 3.06 -6.33 36.89
C ARG A 110 2.19 -7.56 36.99
N ASP A 111 1.07 -7.59 36.25
CA ASP A 111 0.42 -8.80 35.70
C ASP A 111 -0.99 -8.47 35.16
N ALA A 112 -1.05 -7.88 33.96
CA ALA A 112 -2.21 -7.97 33.07
C ALA A 112 -1.77 -7.60 31.65
N LYS A 113 -1.98 -8.50 30.68
CA LYS A 113 -1.82 -8.18 29.27
C LYS A 113 -3.04 -7.35 28.83
N PRO A 114 -2.90 -6.07 28.45
CA PRO A 114 -4.06 -5.29 28.00
C PRO A 114 -4.50 -5.80 26.63
N THR A 115 -5.63 -6.50 26.60
CA THR A 115 -6.51 -6.51 25.43
C THR A 115 -6.90 -5.07 25.12
N PRO A 116 -6.77 -4.59 23.86
CA PRO A 116 -7.35 -3.31 23.48
C PRO A 116 -8.88 -3.45 23.48
N THR A 117 -9.51 -3.01 24.55
CA THR A 117 -10.95 -2.82 24.65
C THR A 117 -11.42 -1.84 23.57
N ALA A 118 -12.56 -2.15 22.95
CA ALA A 118 -13.19 -1.36 21.92
C ALA A 118 -13.48 0.09 22.36
N SER A 119 -13.56 0.98 21.39
CA SER A 119 -14.19 2.30 21.53
C SER A 119 -14.94 2.61 20.24
N THR A 120 -16.04 1.88 20.05
CA THR A 120 -17.07 2.16 19.06
C THR A 120 -18.09 3.13 19.66
N PRO A 121 -18.43 4.24 18.99
CA PRO A 121 -19.73 4.89 19.14
C PRO A 121 -20.74 4.20 18.22
N HIS A 122 -21.68 3.47 18.82
CA HIS A 122 -23.00 3.10 18.28
C HIS A 122 -23.78 4.34 17.74
N HIS A 123 -24.85 4.31 16.93
CA HIS A 123 -25.84 3.31 16.46
C HIS A 123 -26.51 3.89 15.16
N THR A 124 -27.39 3.26 14.36
CA THR A 124 -28.17 1.99 14.40
C THR A 124 -28.60 1.61 12.96
N ASP A 125 -28.78 0.32 12.72
CA ASP A 125 -29.83 -0.34 11.90
C ASP A 125 -30.18 0.17 10.47
N GLU A 126 -29.57 -0.44 9.44
CA GLU A 126 -30.18 -1.02 8.22
C GLU A 126 -29.07 -1.43 7.23
N ASP A 127 -28.43 -2.60 7.46
CA ASP A 127 -27.45 -3.27 6.58
C ASP A 127 -26.54 -2.37 5.73
N GLY A 128 -25.81 -1.45 6.39
CA GLY A 128 -24.77 -0.65 5.74
C GLY A 128 -23.70 -1.55 5.11
N ASP A 129 -23.63 -1.56 3.79
CA ASP A 129 -22.61 -2.31 3.07
C ASP A 129 -21.26 -1.63 3.32
N ILE A 130 -20.31 -2.34 3.94
CA ILE A 130 -18.94 -1.87 4.20
C ILE A 130 -18.28 -1.33 2.91
N VAL A 131 -18.69 -1.83 1.74
CA VAL A 131 -18.23 -1.30 0.45
C VAL A 131 -18.76 0.12 0.17
N ASP A 132 -20.00 0.42 0.54
CA ASP A 132 -20.56 1.77 0.39
C ASP A 132 -19.91 2.76 1.37
N ASP A 133 -19.72 2.37 2.64
CA ASP A 133 -19.01 3.18 3.66
C ASP A 133 -17.59 3.54 3.20
N VAL A 134 -16.81 2.53 2.79
CA VAL A 134 -15.44 2.72 2.28
C VAL A 134 -15.41 3.53 0.98
N ALA A 135 -16.49 3.50 0.21
CA ALA A 135 -16.63 4.25 -1.04
C ALA A 135 -17.05 5.71 -0.85
N GLU A 136 -17.50 6.14 0.33
CA GLU A 136 -17.70 7.57 0.63
C GLU A 136 -16.40 8.36 0.48
N GLY A 137 -15.26 7.73 0.79
CA GLY A 137 -13.92 8.29 0.63
C GLY A 137 -13.35 8.20 -0.80
N TRP A 138 -14.15 7.91 -1.83
CA TRP A 138 -13.68 7.72 -3.20
C TRP A 138 -14.06 8.90 -4.12
N ASP A 139 -13.04 9.58 -4.68
CA ASP A 139 -13.21 10.59 -5.74
C ASP A 139 -13.62 9.99 -7.10
N ASP A 140 -14.79 9.36 -7.19
CA ASP A 140 -15.45 8.91 -8.42
C ASP A 140 -16.99 9.00 -8.25
N THR A 141 -17.74 9.17 -9.33
CA THR A 141 -19.22 9.24 -9.31
C THR A 141 -19.85 8.47 -10.47
N GLY A 142 -21.14 8.14 -10.36
CA GLY A 142 -21.92 7.40 -11.37
C GLY A 142 -21.38 6.00 -11.66
N ASP A 143 -21.57 5.52 -12.89
CA ASP A 143 -21.26 4.15 -13.35
C ASP A 143 -19.86 3.65 -12.94
N ARG A 144 -18.87 4.57 -12.86
CA ARG A 144 -17.50 4.23 -12.45
C ARG A 144 -17.37 4.00 -10.95
N LEU A 145 -18.11 4.73 -10.12
CA LEU A 145 -18.21 4.45 -8.68
C LEU A 145 -18.87 3.08 -8.47
N ASP A 146 -19.97 2.83 -9.19
CA ASP A 146 -20.72 1.57 -9.09
C ASP A 146 -19.86 0.37 -9.50
N ALA A 147 -19.13 0.45 -10.61
CA ALA A 147 -18.18 -0.60 -11.03
C ALA A 147 -17.04 -0.84 -10.01
N ARG A 148 -16.57 0.20 -9.31
CA ARG A 148 -15.57 0.04 -8.22
C ARG A 148 -16.18 -0.65 -7.00
N LYS A 149 -17.43 -0.33 -6.66
CA LYS A 149 -18.17 -0.97 -5.56
C LYS A 149 -18.47 -2.44 -5.89
N GLU A 150 -19.00 -2.72 -7.07
CA GLU A 150 -19.26 -4.08 -7.57
C GLU A 150 -18.00 -4.95 -7.52
N ALA A 151 -16.86 -4.44 -8.02
CA ALA A 151 -15.57 -5.12 -7.95
C ALA A 151 -15.13 -5.46 -6.51
N ALA A 152 -15.41 -4.59 -5.53
CA ALA A 152 -15.09 -4.86 -4.13
C ALA A 152 -16.06 -5.88 -3.50
N ARG A 153 -17.37 -5.77 -3.77
CA ARG A 153 -18.41 -6.74 -3.38
C ARG A 153 -18.07 -8.15 -3.87
N ALA A 154 -17.68 -8.27 -5.14
CA ALA A 154 -17.32 -9.54 -5.75
C ALA A 154 -16.12 -10.20 -5.06
N VAL A 155 -15.10 -9.44 -4.65
CA VAL A 155 -13.97 -10.00 -3.89
C VAL A 155 -14.38 -10.43 -2.49
N LEU A 156 -15.26 -9.69 -1.80
CA LEU A 156 -15.81 -10.13 -0.51
C LEU A 156 -16.66 -11.40 -0.66
N ALA A 157 -17.45 -11.52 -1.71
CA ALA A 157 -18.24 -12.72 -2.01
C ALA A 157 -17.33 -13.93 -2.27
N TYR A 158 -16.33 -13.78 -3.16
CA TYR A 158 -15.33 -14.81 -3.44
C TYR A 158 -14.61 -15.27 -2.17
N ALA A 159 -14.17 -14.33 -1.32
CA ALA A 159 -13.48 -14.64 -0.07
C ALA A 159 -14.35 -15.33 0.97
N ARG A 160 -15.67 -15.09 0.99
CA ARG A 160 -16.63 -15.81 1.84
C ARG A 160 -16.87 -17.24 1.33
N GLU A 161 -16.93 -17.42 0.01
CA GLU A 161 -17.11 -18.75 -0.63
C GLU A 161 -15.87 -19.63 -0.49
N HIS A 162 -14.67 -19.08 -0.72
CA HIS A 162 -13.40 -19.80 -0.71
C HIS A 162 -12.71 -19.78 0.67
N GLY A 163 -13.30 -19.10 1.65
CA GLY A 163 -12.78 -18.94 3.02
C GLY A 163 -11.62 -17.96 3.17
N THR A 164 -10.83 -17.73 2.11
CA THR A 164 -9.85 -16.64 2.03
C THR A 164 -9.73 -16.11 0.60
N VAL A 165 -9.08 -14.96 0.42
CA VAL A 165 -8.64 -14.46 -0.90
C VAL A 165 -7.25 -13.83 -0.83
N SER A 166 -6.34 -14.27 -1.69
CA SER A 166 -5.05 -13.61 -1.88
C SER A 166 -5.12 -12.46 -2.88
N LYS A 167 -4.10 -11.60 -2.86
CA LYS A 167 -3.90 -10.54 -3.86
C LYS A 167 -3.72 -11.05 -5.29
N GLN A 168 -3.42 -12.34 -5.48
CA GLN A 168 -3.30 -12.96 -6.80
C GLN A 168 -4.67 -13.45 -7.28
N GLU A 169 -5.37 -14.27 -6.50
CA GLU A 169 -6.71 -14.79 -6.82
C GLU A 169 -7.70 -13.66 -7.12
N ALA A 170 -7.73 -12.60 -6.30
CA ALA A 170 -8.58 -11.43 -6.57
C ALA A 170 -8.35 -10.80 -7.97
N LYS A 171 -7.15 -10.92 -8.55
CA LYS A 171 -6.82 -10.37 -9.88
C LYS A 171 -6.96 -11.35 -11.03
N GLU A 172 -6.86 -12.64 -10.75
CA GLU A 172 -6.86 -13.71 -11.74
C GLU A 172 -8.26 -14.30 -11.90
N GLU A 173 -9.02 -14.42 -10.80
CA GLU A 173 -10.39 -14.95 -10.77
C GLU A 173 -11.44 -13.83 -10.82
N VAL A 174 -11.39 -12.84 -9.92
CA VAL A 174 -12.50 -11.87 -9.75
C VAL A 174 -12.42 -10.68 -10.73
N ARG A 175 -11.23 -10.12 -10.95
CA ARG A 175 -11.06 -8.94 -11.83
C ARG A 175 -11.53 -9.15 -13.28
N PRO A 176 -11.31 -10.30 -13.96
CA PRO A 176 -11.76 -10.47 -15.33
C PRO A 176 -13.27 -10.34 -15.51
N GLU A 177 -14.04 -10.71 -14.48
CA GLU A 177 -15.51 -10.63 -14.46
C GLU A 177 -15.99 -9.23 -14.02
N HIS A 178 -15.30 -8.60 -13.06
CA HIS A 178 -15.62 -7.25 -12.57
C HIS A 178 -14.49 -6.22 -12.84
N PRO A 179 -14.17 -5.91 -14.12
CA PRO A 179 -13.16 -4.91 -14.46
C PRO A 179 -13.71 -3.48 -14.27
N VAL A 180 -12.82 -2.54 -13.92
CA VAL A 180 -13.13 -1.10 -13.92
C VAL A 180 -12.39 -0.43 -15.07
N GLU A 181 -13.08 0.37 -15.87
CA GLU A 181 -12.52 1.03 -17.05
C GLU A 181 -11.31 1.92 -16.68
N GLY A 182 -10.29 1.91 -17.53
CA GLY A 182 -9.02 2.63 -17.31
C GLY A 182 -8.13 2.05 -16.22
N GLN A 183 -8.54 1.01 -15.48
CA GLN A 183 -7.76 0.44 -14.39
C GLN A 183 -7.03 -0.86 -14.76
N ASN A 184 -5.70 -0.81 -14.67
CA ASN A 184 -4.86 -2.01 -14.72
C ASN A 184 -5.05 -2.87 -13.44
N ALA A 185 -4.64 -4.13 -13.47
CA ALA A 185 -4.83 -5.08 -12.36
C ALA A 185 -4.18 -4.68 -11.02
N ARG A 186 -3.17 -3.81 -11.05
CA ARG A 186 -2.52 -3.27 -9.85
C ARG A 186 -3.35 -2.12 -9.26
N THR A 187 -3.80 -1.19 -10.09
CA THR A 187 -4.64 -0.05 -9.67
C THR A 187 -5.99 -0.52 -9.15
N TRP A 188 -6.64 -1.44 -9.86
CA TRP A 188 -7.92 -2.05 -9.48
C TRP A 188 -7.88 -2.66 -8.07
N TYR A 189 -6.87 -3.50 -7.80
CA TYR A 189 -6.70 -4.07 -6.46
C TYR A 189 -6.36 -3.00 -5.41
N ARG A 190 -5.52 -2.00 -5.74
CA ARG A 190 -5.08 -0.96 -4.80
C ARG A 190 -6.21 -0.02 -4.39
N LYS A 191 -7.05 0.42 -5.32
CA LYS A 191 -8.03 1.50 -5.12
C LYS A 191 -9.45 1.02 -4.80
N ASN A 192 -9.80 -0.23 -5.13
CA ASN A 192 -11.18 -0.72 -4.98
C ASN A 192 -11.22 -1.82 -3.90
N VAL A 193 -10.39 -2.84 -4.07
CA VAL A 193 -10.43 -4.07 -3.28
C VAL A 193 -9.69 -3.95 -1.94
N ARG A 194 -8.45 -3.45 -1.94
CA ARG A 194 -7.62 -3.39 -0.73
C ARG A 194 -8.22 -2.53 0.40
N PRO A 195 -8.82 -1.35 0.15
CA PRO A 195 -9.43 -0.56 1.22
C PRO A 195 -10.52 -1.35 1.93
N VAL A 196 -11.45 -1.93 1.17
CA VAL A 196 -12.54 -2.77 1.69
C VAL A 196 -12.02 -4.00 2.43
N LEU A 197 -11.02 -4.70 1.89
CA LEU A 197 -10.41 -5.86 2.57
C LEU A 197 -9.67 -5.49 3.88
N ASN A 198 -9.25 -4.25 4.09
CA ASN A 198 -8.63 -3.87 5.35
C ASN A 198 -9.68 -3.66 6.47
N GLU A 199 -10.90 -3.25 6.12
CA GLU A 199 -11.99 -3.05 7.08
C GLU A 199 -12.81 -4.33 7.29
N ALA A 200 -13.12 -5.08 6.22
CA ALA A 200 -14.01 -6.24 6.25
C ALA A 200 -13.30 -7.60 6.47
N ALA A 201 -11.97 -7.66 6.52
CA ALA A 201 -11.24 -8.92 6.56
C ALA A 201 -9.95 -8.88 7.39
N GLU A 202 -9.67 -9.97 8.10
CA GLU A 202 -8.40 -10.21 8.77
C GLU A 202 -7.36 -10.73 7.79
N TYR A 203 -6.12 -10.26 7.90
CA TYR A 203 -5.01 -10.72 7.06
C TYR A 203 -4.23 -11.86 7.72
N ASP A 204 -4.31 -13.05 7.17
CA ASP A 204 -3.50 -14.20 7.58
C ASP A 204 -2.08 -14.04 7.01
N GLN A 205 -1.11 -13.80 7.90
CA GLN A 205 0.31 -13.63 7.54
C GLN A 205 0.96 -14.92 7.01
N SER A 206 0.42 -16.09 7.38
CA SER A 206 0.98 -17.40 7.00
C SER A 206 0.49 -17.84 5.61
N GLU A 207 -0.79 -17.67 5.32
CA GLU A 207 -1.41 -17.94 4.01
C GLU A 207 -1.19 -16.76 3.04
N ARG A 208 -0.86 -15.57 3.57
CA ARG A 208 -0.69 -14.30 2.86
C ARG A 208 -1.97 -13.82 2.16
N ALA A 209 -3.12 -14.21 2.70
CA ALA A 209 -4.46 -14.00 2.19
C ALA A 209 -5.35 -13.27 3.22
N TYR A 210 -6.47 -12.73 2.76
CA TYR A 210 -7.48 -12.10 3.60
C TYR A 210 -8.63 -13.07 3.88
N ARG A 211 -9.05 -13.21 5.14
CA ARG A 211 -10.24 -13.95 5.57
C ARG A 211 -11.32 -12.94 5.97
N VAL A 212 -12.43 -12.92 5.26
CA VAL A 212 -13.56 -12.02 5.60
C VAL A 212 -14.08 -12.41 6.97
N VAL A 213 -14.15 -11.44 7.88
CA VAL A 213 -14.77 -11.64 9.19
C VAL A 213 -16.26 -11.42 9.01
N SER A 214 -17.02 -12.52 8.96
CA SER A 214 -18.47 -12.43 9.10
C SER A 214 -18.80 -12.04 10.54
N GLU A 215 -19.12 -10.75 10.75
CA GLU A 215 -19.93 -10.36 11.91
C GLU A 215 -21.28 -11.11 11.87
N LYS A 216 -21.85 -11.33 13.05
CA LYS A 216 -22.79 -12.42 13.34
C LYS A 216 -23.96 -11.93 14.19
#